data_AF-K1TG90-F1
#
_entry.id   AF-K1TG90-F1
#
_cell.length_a   1.000
_cell.length_b   1.000
_cell.length_c   1.000
_cell.angle_alpha   90.00
_cell.angle_beta   90.00
_cell.angle_gamma   90.00
#
_symmetry.space_group_name_H-M   'P 1'
#
loop_
_entity.id
_entity.type
_entity.pdbx_description
1 polymer ?
#
loop_
_entity_poly.entity_id
_entity_poly.type
_entity_poly.pdbx_seq_one_letter_code
_entity_poly.pdbx_strand_id
1 'polypeptide(L)'
;GEPEDIWTRFKTASTAVNRRHQQHFEALKEKEQRNLDEKTVICEIVEAMEYDTFTTFQDWENKTQEIIALQAKWKTIGYAPQKMNVKIFERFRAACDEFFKRKAEFFKSIKESMAGNLEKKKALCEKAEALKESTDWKATADILSKLQKEWKTIGPVPKKYSDAVWKRFIAACDYFFEQKN
;
A
#
# COMPACT_ATOMS: atom_id res chain seq x y z
N GLY A 1 60.15 -39.81 -28.61
CA GLY A 1 59.65 -41.19 -28.43
C GLY A 1 58.18 -41.15 -28.06
N GLU A 2 57.43 -42.22 -28.34
CA GLU A 2 55.99 -42.34 -28.02
C GLU A 2 55.53 -41.83 -26.64
N PRO A 3 56.32 -41.97 -25.54
CA PRO A 3 55.92 -41.46 -24.23
C PRO A 3 55.77 -39.92 -24.16
N GLU A 4 56.54 -39.19 -24.95
CA GLU A 4 56.58 -37.72 -24.94
C GLU A 4 55.42 -37.10 -25.74
N ASP A 5 54.96 -37.80 -26.78
CA ASP A 5 53.76 -37.43 -27.54
C ASP A 5 52.48 -37.67 -26.72
N ILE A 6 52.38 -38.82 -26.04
CA ILE A 6 51.26 -39.14 -25.13
C ILE A 6 51.18 -38.10 -24.00
N TRP A 7 52.32 -37.74 -23.40
CA TRP A 7 52.38 -36.71 -22.36
C TRP A 7 51.97 -35.33 -22.86
N THR A 8 52.36 -34.95 -24.08
CA THR A 8 52.00 -33.67 -24.69
C THR A 8 50.51 -33.60 -25.01
N ARG A 9 49.93 -34.69 -25.54
CA ARG A 9 48.49 -34.81 -25.80
C ARG A 9 47.67 -34.75 -24.50
N PHE A 10 48.13 -35.40 -23.44
CA PHE A 10 47.50 -35.34 -22.12
C PHE A 10 47.50 -33.91 -21.54
N LYS A 11 48.65 -33.22 -21.53
CA LYS A 11 48.74 -31.83 -21.06
C LYS A 11 47.87 -30.87 -21.86
N THR A 12 47.81 -31.03 -23.17
CA THR A 12 46.98 -30.20 -24.06
C THR A 12 45.49 -30.41 -23.77
N ALA A 13 45.05 -31.66 -23.65
CA ALA A 13 43.67 -31.99 -23.31
C ALA A 13 43.29 -31.49 -21.91
N SER A 14 44.14 -31.69 -20.90
CA SER A 14 43.92 -31.22 -19.53
C SER A 14 43.87 -29.68 -19.44
N THR A 15 44.74 -28.99 -20.17
CA THR A 15 44.72 -27.51 -20.25
C THR A 15 43.43 -27.01 -20.91
N ALA A 16 42.97 -27.66 -21.99
CA ALA A 16 41.72 -27.30 -22.65
C ALA A 16 40.50 -27.53 -21.74
N VAL A 17 40.47 -28.63 -20.98
CA VAL A 17 39.41 -28.93 -20.00
C VAL A 17 39.44 -27.92 -18.85
N ASN A 18 40.60 -27.65 -18.26
CA ASN A 18 40.75 -26.66 -17.18
C ASN A 18 40.33 -25.26 -17.64
N ARG A 19 40.72 -24.84 -18.85
CA ARG A 19 40.29 -23.57 -19.44
C ARG A 19 38.77 -23.50 -19.59
N ARG A 20 38.12 -24.57 -20.09
CA ARG A 20 36.65 -24.63 -20.21
C ARG A 20 35.96 -24.59 -18.84
N HIS A 21 36.50 -25.29 -17.85
CA HIS A 21 35.99 -25.27 -16.47
C HIS A 21 36.10 -23.86 -15.88
N GLN A 22 37.25 -23.20 -16.05
CA GLN A 22 37.47 -21.83 -15.58
C GLN A 22 36.50 -20.85 -16.23
N GLN A 23 36.38 -20.86 -17.57
CA GLN A 23 35.46 -20.00 -18.31
C GLN A 23 33.99 -20.21 -17.91
N HIS A 24 33.59 -21.46 -17.74
CA HIS A 24 32.24 -21.79 -17.26
C HIS A 24 31.99 -21.24 -15.85
N PHE A 25 32.95 -21.40 -14.94
CA PHE A 25 32.84 -20.90 -13.57
C PHE A 25 32.79 -19.36 -13.51
N GLU A 26 33.62 -18.69 -14.30
CA GLU A 26 33.60 -17.23 -14.45
C GLU A 26 32.25 -16.74 -15.01
N ALA A 27 31.73 -17.36 -16.06
CA ALA A 27 30.44 -17.02 -16.65
C ALA A 27 29.26 -17.23 -15.68
N LEU A 28 29.30 -18.30 -14.87
CA LEU A 28 28.30 -18.51 -13.81
C LEU A 28 28.35 -17.41 -12.76
N LYS A 29 29.56 -17.08 -12.28
CA LYS A 29 29.74 -16.02 -11.28
C LYS A 29 29.25 -14.67 -11.79
N GLU A 30 29.54 -14.33 -13.04
CA GLU A 30 29.03 -13.12 -13.68
C GLU A 30 27.50 -13.12 -13.80
N LYS A 31 26.89 -14.26 -14.16
CA LYS A 31 25.44 -14.39 -14.23
C LYS A 31 24.78 -14.21 -12.86
N GLU A 32 25.34 -14.84 -11.82
CA GLU A 32 24.86 -14.67 -10.45
C GLU A 32 25.01 -13.22 -9.98
N GLN A 33 26.13 -12.57 -10.31
CA GLN A 33 26.33 -11.15 -9.99
C GLN A 33 25.30 -10.25 -10.69
N ARG A 34 25.04 -10.45 -11.99
CA ARG A 34 23.97 -9.73 -12.70
C ARG A 34 22.60 -9.95 -12.05
N ASN A 35 22.28 -11.19 -11.65
CA ASN A 35 21.05 -11.48 -10.93
C ASN A 35 20.97 -10.74 -9.59
N LEU A 36 22.10 -10.61 -8.86
CA LEU A 36 22.16 -9.84 -7.61
C LEU A 36 21.93 -8.34 -7.88
N ASP A 37 22.54 -7.78 -8.91
CA ASP A 37 22.40 -6.38 -9.27
C ASP A 37 20.95 -6.05 -9.66
N GLU A 38 20.32 -6.87 -10.51
CA GLU A 38 18.91 -6.72 -10.89
C GLU A 38 17.97 -6.83 -9.68
N LYS A 39 18.23 -7.78 -8.77
CA LYS A 39 17.48 -7.93 -7.51
C LYS A 39 17.67 -6.73 -6.59
N THR A 40 18.87 -6.15 -6.57
CA THR A 40 19.20 -4.95 -5.80
C THR A 40 18.40 -3.75 -6.28
N VAL A 41 18.32 -3.53 -7.59
CA VAL A 41 17.48 -2.48 -8.19
C VAL A 41 16.01 -2.64 -7.79
N ILE A 42 15.48 -3.86 -7.78
CA ILE A 42 14.10 -4.09 -7.33
C ILE A 42 13.92 -3.69 -5.86
N CYS A 43 14.86 -4.03 -4.97
CA CYS A 43 14.79 -3.61 -3.57
C CYS A 43 14.78 -2.08 -3.46
N GLU A 44 15.68 -1.41 -4.16
CA GLU A 44 15.81 0.05 -4.15
C GLU A 44 14.54 0.76 -4.64
N ILE A 45 13.87 0.23 -5.68
CA ILE A 45 12.59 0.78 -6.16
C ILE A 45 11.50 0.68 -5.08
N VAL A 46 11.38 -0.47 -4.40
CA VAL A 46 10.37 -0.64 -3.34
C VAL A 46 10.71 0.21 -2.10
N GLU A 47 12.00 0.34 -1.77
CA GLU A 47 12.48 1.14 -0.65
C GLU A 47 12.35 2.66 -0.89
N ALA A 48 12.40 3.10 -2.15
CA ALA A 48 12.25 4.50 -2.54
C ALA A 48 10.79 4.99 -2.56
N MET A 49 9.83 4.20 -2.07
CA MET A 49 8.43 4.60 -2.03
C MET A 49 8.19 5.75 -1.03
N GLU A 50 7.74 6.89 -1.55
CA GLU A 50 7.39 8.08 -0.77
C GLU A 50 5.96 7.99 -0.25
N TYR A 51 5.77 7.30 0.88
CA TYR A 51 4.44 7.02 1.45
C TYR A 51 3.56 8.25 1.71
N ASP A 52 4.17 9.42 1.99
CA ASP A 52 3.44 10.66 2.25
C ASP A 52 2.68 11.18 1.01
N THR A 53 3.04 10.69 -0.18
CA THR A 53 2.33 11.00 -1.43
C THR A 53 1.07 10.14 -1.63
N PHE A 54 0.87 9.08 -0.82
CA PHE A 54 -0.24 8.13 -1.00
C PHE A 54 -1.45 8.53 -0.15
N THR A 55 -2.27 9.43 -0.68
CA THR A 55 -3.37 10.06 0.07
C THR A 55 -4.74 9.51 -0.29
N THR A 56 -4.85 8.82 -1.43
CA THR A 56 -6.12 8.29 -1.95
C THR A 56 -6.08 6.77 -2.10
N PHE A 57 -7.26 6.15 -2.19
CA PHE A 57 -7.37 4.73 -2.54
C PHE A 57 -6.63 4.41 -3.86
N GLN A 58 -6.73 5.30 -4.85
CA GLN A 58 -6.13 5.09 -6.16
C GLN A 58 -4.60 5.09 -6.11
N ASP A 59 -4.00 5.95 -5.27
CA ASP A 59 -2.53 5.97 -5.10
C ASP A 59 -2.03 4.63 -4.56
N TRP A 60 -2.67 4.14 -3.51
CA TRP A 60 -2.36 2.84 -2.91
C TRP A 60 -2.59 1.67 -3.89
N GLU A 61 -3.62 1.74 -4.72
CA GLU A 61 -3.89 0.71 -5.72
C GLU A 61 -2.82 0.72 -6.83
N ASN A 62 -2.49 1.88 -7.38
CA ASN A 62 -1.44 2.03 -8.39
C ASN A 62 -0.10 1.46 -7.89
N LYS A 63 0.30 1.80 -6.65
CA LYS A 63 1.54 1.29 -6.05
C LYS A 63 1.49 -0.18 -5.69
N THR A 64 0.30 -0.72 -5.39
CA THR A 64 0.12 -2.17 -5.23
C THR A 64 0.41 -2.90 -6.53
N GLN A 65 -0.10 -2.40 -7.66
CA GLN A 65 0.17 -3.00 -8.97
C GLN A 65 1.66 -2.92 -9.34
N GLU A 66 2.34 -1.82 -9.02
CA GLU A 66 3.79 -1.67 -9.19
C GLU A 66 4.57 -2.74 -8.40
N ILE A 67 4.22 -2.97 -7.12
CA ILE A 67 4.86 -4.02 -6.31
C ILE A 67 4.57 -5.42 -6.84
N ILE A 68 3.34 -5.69 -7.28
CA ILE A 68 3.00 -6.99 -7.89
C ILE A 68 3.85 -7.24 -9.14
N ALA A 69 4.04 -6.22 -9.98
CA ALA A 69 4.90 -6.30 -11.16
C ALA A 69 6.38 -6.54 -10.77
N LEU A 70 6.88 -5.86 -9.74
CA LEU A 70 8.24 -6.07 -9.21
C LEU A 70 8.42 -7.47 -8.62
N GLN A 71 7.42 -8.00 -7.90
CA GLN A 71 7.41 -9.38 -7.40
C GLN A 71 7.40 -10.40 -8.53
N ALA A 72 6.66 -10.12 -9.62
CA ALA A 72 6.67 -10.97 -10.81
C ALA A 72 8.06 -10.96 -11.47
N LYS A 73 8.66 -9.77 -11.68
CA LYS A 73 10.03 -9.63 -12.21
C LYS A 73 11.07 -10.32 -11.32
N TRP A 74 10.95 -10.18 -10.00
CA TRP A 74 11.85 -10.84 -9.05
C TRP A 74 11.90 -12.37 -9.26
N LYS A 75 10.73 -12.99 -9.48
CA LYS A 75 10.61 -14.44 -9.70
C LYS A 75 11.24 -14.91 -11.01
N THR A 76 11.40 -14.03 -11.99
CA THR A 76 12.09 -14.37 -13.25
C THR A 76 13.60 -14.25 -13.15
N ILE A 77 14.12 -13.52 -12.15
CA ILE A 77 15.55 -13.38 -11.92
C ILE A 77 16.10 -14.65 -11.26
N GLY A 78 17.16 -15.21 -11.85
CA GLY A 78 17.83 -16.39 -11.33
C GLY A 78 18.47 -16.20 -9.95
N TYR A 79 19.21 -17.19 -9.48
CA TYR A 79 19.87 -17.13 -8.17
C TYR A 79 20.98 -16.05 -8.15
N ALA A 80 21.06 -15.33 -7.03
CA ALA A 80 22.20 -14.47 -6.71
C ALA A 80 23.32 -15.36 -6.13
N PRO A 81 24.55 -14.83 -5.93
CA PRO A 81 25.64 -15.60 -5.33
C PRO A 81 25.20 -16.18 -3.98
N GLN A 82 25.58 -17.42 -3.68
CA GLN A 82 25.09 -18.17 -2.52
C GLN A 82 25.14 -17.37 -1.21
N LYS A 83 26.22 -16.61 -0.99
CA LYS A 83 26.45 -15.77 0.20
C LYS A 83 25.46 -14.60 0.34
N MET A 84 24.84 -14.18 -0.77
CA MET A 84 23.94 -13.04 -0.86
C MET A 84 22.48 -13.44 -1.09
N ASN A 85 22.21 -14.64 -1.59
CA ASN A 85 20.87 -15.06 -2.00
C ASN A 85 19.82 -14.95 -0.89
N VAL A 86 20.17 -15.33 0.35
CA VAL A 86 19.28 -15.17 1.51
C VAL A 86 19.11 -13.69 1.87
N LYS A 87 20.22 -12.95 1.98
CA LYS A 87 20.21 -11.53 2.37
C LYS A 87 19.37 -10.66 1.43
N ILE A 88 19.53 -10.86 0.12
CA ILE A 88 18.79 -10.06 -0.87
C ILE A 88 17.31 -10.41 -0.86
N PHE A 89 16.96 -11.69 -0.64
CA PHE A 89 15.57 -12.11 -0.49
C PHE A 89 14.91 -11.53 0.77
N GLU A 90 15.59 -11.56 1.91
CA GLU A 90 15.11 -10.96 3.16
C GLU A 90 14.92 -9.45 3.02
N ARG A 91 15.86 -8.74 2.38
CA ARG A 91 15.72 -7.30 2.06
C ARG A 91 14.48 -7.02 1.23
N PHE A 92 14.29 -7.75 0.12
CA PHE A 92 13.13 -7.58 -0.75
C PHE A 92 11.81 -7.85 -0.01
N ARG A 93 11.78 -8.94 0.77
CA ARG A 93 10.61 -9.30 1.57
C ARG A 93 10.29 -8.21 2.58
N ALA A 94 11.27 -7.71 3.33
CA ALA A 94 11.07 -6.66 4.32
C ALA A 94 10.51 -5.38 3.68
N ALA A 95 11.01 -4.98 2.51
CA ALA A 95 10.52 -3.82 1.79
C ALA A 95 9.04 -4.00 1.35
N CYS A 96 8.69 -5.18 0.83
CA CYS A 96 7.30 -5.51 0.49
C CYS A 96 6.39 -5.55 1.73
N ASP A 97 6.84 -6.18 2.82
CA ASP A 97 6.08 -6.30 4.07
C ASP A 97 5.81 -4.92 4.67
N GLU A 98 6.78 -4.00 4.65
CA GLU A 98 6.59 -2.61 5.10
C GLU A 98 5.55 -1.87 4.25
N PHE A 99 5.57 -2.00 2.91
CA PHE A 99 4.54 -1.40 2.07
C PHE A 99 3.14 -1.88 2.44
N PHE A 100 2.93 -3.20 2.56
CA PHE A 100 1.60 -3.74 2.86
C PHE A 100 1.13 -3.42 4.27
N LYS A 101 2.06 -3.31 5.22
CA LYS A 101 1.78 -2.78 6.56
C LYS A 101 1.29 -1.34 6.49
N ARG A 102 1.99 -0.45 5.80
CA ARG A 102 1.59 0.96 5.63
C ARG A 102 0.23 1.10 4.93
N LYS A 103 -0.01 0.29 3.90
CA LYS A 103 -1.32 0.20 3.23
C LYS A 103 -2.43 -0.17 4.20
N ALA A 104 -2.21 -1.20 5.02
CA ALA A 104 -3.18 -1.65 6.02
C ALA A 104 -3.46 -0.57 7.07
N GLU A 105 -2.42 0.11 7.56
CA GLU A 105 -2.53 1.23 8.50
C GLU A 105 -3.34 2.41 7.92
N PHE A 106 -3.10 2.77 6.65
CA PHE A 106 -3.87 3.79 5.95
C PHE A 106 -5.36 3.42 5.86
N PHE A 107 -5.70 2.23 5.39
CA PHE A 107 -7.11 1.84 5.27
C PHE A 107 -7.80 1.68 6.62
N LYS A 108 -7.06 1.27 7.66
CA LYS A 108 -7.54 1.25 9.04
C LYS A 108 -7.87 2.67 9.53
N SER A 109 -6.98 3.64 9.33
CA SER A 109 -7.19 5.02 9.78
C SER A 109 -8.38 5.69 9.08
N ILE A 110 -8.56 5.44 7.77
CA ILE A 110 -9.73 5.89 7.01
C ILE A 110 -11.02 5.30 7.60
N LYS A 111 -11.03 3.99 7.89
CA LYS A 111 -12.20 3.32 8.48
C LYS A 111 -12.54 3.89 9.87
N GLU A 112 -11.54 4.11 10.71
CA GLU A 112 -11.71 4.68 12.05
C GLU A 112 -12.20 6.14 11.98
N SER A 113 -11.64 6.95 11.08
CA SER A 113 -12.10 8.31 10.80
C SER A 113 -13.56 8.35 10.36
N MET A 114 -13.96 7.48 9.42
CA MET A 114 -15.35 7.38 8.98
C MET A 114 -16.30 6.94 10.10
N ALA A 115 -15.87 6.01 10.96
CA ALA A 115 -16.64 5.60 12.14
C ALA A 115 -16.81 6.77 13.14
N GLY A 116 -15.74 7.51 13.43
CA GLY A 116 -15.82 8.72 14.26
C GLY A 116 -16.73 9.80 13.68
N ASN A 117 -16.69 10.01 12.35
CA ASN A 117 -17.60 10.93 11.67
C ASN A 117 -19.06 10.49 11.77
N LEU A 118 -19.32 9.17 11.73
CA LEU A 118 -20.67 8.63 11.88
C LEU A 118 -21.23 8.93 13.27
N GLU A 119 -20.45 8.71 14.32
CA GLU A 119 -20.90 9.01 15.69
C GLU A 119 -21.14 10.51 15.89
N LYS A 120 -20.27 11.38 15.36
CA LYS A 120 -20.52 12.83 15.37
C LYS A 120 -21.82 13.20 14.66
N LYS A 121 -22.09 12.64 13.47
CA LYS A 121 -23.33 12.89 12.72
C LYS A 121 -24.57 12.37 13.44
N LYS A 122 -24.49 11.20 14.10
CA LYS A 122 -25.58 10.69 14.95
C LYS A 122 -25.88 11.63 16.12
N ALA A 123 -24.86 12.17 16.78
CA ALA A 123 -25.04 13.14 17.85
C ALA A 123 -25.72 14.43 17.35
N LEU A 124 -25.45 14.87 16.12
CA LEU A 124 -26.19 15.98 15.51
C LEU A 124 -27.65 15.63 15.23
N CYS A 125 -27.95 14.41 14.78
CA CYS A 125 -29.33 13.94 14.65
C CYS A 125 -30.06 14.02 15.99
N GLU A 126 -29.48 13.49 17.07
CA GLU A 126 -30.10 13.49 18.40
C GLU A 126 -30.37 14.91 18.91
N LYS A 127 -29.43 15.84 18.73
CA LYS A 127 -29.62 17.25 19.07
C LYS A 127 -30.74 17.90 18.26
N ALA A 128 -30.79 17.64 16.95
CA ALA A 128 -31.84 18.19 16.08
C ALA A 128 -33.22 17.61 16.44
N GLU A 129 -33.30 16.31 16.69
CA GLU A 129 -34.52 15.62 17.09
C GLU A 129 -35.07 16.12 18.43
N ALA A 130 -34.20 16.39 19.41
CA ALA A 130 -34.60 16.95 20.70
C ALA A 130 -35.17 18.38 20.59
N LEU A 131 -34.83 19.10 19.52
CA LEU A 131 -35.24 20.49 19.28
C LEU A 131 -36.43 20.61 18.32
N LYS A 132 -36.79 19.53 17.61
CA LYS A 132 -37.71 19.62 16.46
C LYS A 132 -39.13 20.12 16.84
N GLU A 133 -39.57 19.85 18.06
CA GLU A 133 -40.89 20.23 18.60
C GLU A 133 -40.83 21.51 19.49
N SER A 134 -39.68 22.18 19.56
CA SER A 134 -39.52 23.40 20.36
C SER A 134 -40.36 24.55 19.80
N THR A 135 -41.00 25.30 20.68
CA THR A 135 -41.76 26.52 20.34
C THR A 135 -40.97 27.81 20.54
N ASP A 136 -39.72 27.74 21.01
CA ASP A 136 -38.80 28.87 20.99
C ASP A 136 -38.22 29.05 19.57
N TRP A 137 -39.02 29.68 18.71
CA TRP A 137 -38.77 29.76 17.26
C TRP A 137 -37.47 30.45 16.88
N LYS A 138 -37.00 31.40 17.68
CA LYS A 138 -35.80 32.17 17.37
C LYS A 138 -34.55 31.43 17.85
N ALA A 139 -34.50 31.06 19.13
CA ALA A 139 -33.32 30.39 19.67
C ALA A 139 -33.12 29.01 19.01
N THR A 140 -34.20 28.28 18.77
CA THR A 140 -34.11 26.94 18.15
C THR A 140 -33.64 27.02 16.70
N ALA A 141 -34.13 27.99 15.92
CA ALA A 141 -33.68 28.19 14.54
C ALA A 141 -32.17 28.50 14.47
N ASP A 142 -31.66 29.31 15.41
CA ASP A 142 -30.22 29.62 15.49
C ASP A 142 -29.39 28.37 15.82
N ILE A 143 -29.88 27.51 16.73
CA ILE A 143 -29.20 26.26 17.09
C ILE A 143 -29.21 25.28 15.91
N LEU A 144 -30.37 25.02 15.29
CA LEU A 144 -30.47 24.12 14.14
C LEU A 144 -29.59 24.59 12.97
N SER A 145 -29.53 25.91 12.73
CA SER A 145 -28.64 26.50 11.73
C SER A 145 -27.15 26.24 12.05
N LYS A 146 -26.76 26.26 13.33
CA LYS A 146 -25.40 25.89 13.76
C LYS A 146 -25.14 24.40 13.56
N LEU A 147 -26.10 23.52 13.89
CA LEU A 147 -25.96 22.08 13.65
C LEU A 147 -25.80 21.77 12.16
N GLN A 148 -26.54 22.45 11.28
CA GLN A 148 -26.39 22.29 9.82
C GLN A 148 -25.02 22.74 9.31
N LYS A 149 -24.45 23.80 9.91
CA LYS A 149 -23.06 24.21 9.61
C LYS A 149 -22.06 23.17 10.10
N GLU A 150 -22.21 22.67 11.32
CA GLU A 150 -21.36 21.61 11.90
C GLU A 150 -21.45 20.31 11.08
N TRP A 151 -22.63 19.94 10.60
CA TRP A 151 -22.82 18.78 9.73
C TRP A 151 -21.91 18.80 8.50
N LYS A 152 -21.76 19.97 7.88
CA LYS A 152 -20.95 20.18 6.67
C LYS A 152 -19.45 20.11 6.93
N THR A 153 -19.00 20.32 8.18
CA THR A 153 -17.58 20.22 8.54
C THR A 153 -17.17 18.79 8.88
N ILE A 154 -18.13 17.91 9.21
CA ILE A 154 -17.87 16.50 9.47
C ILE A 154 -17.66 15.75 8.16
N GLY A 155 -16.53 15.05 8.06
CA GLY A 155 -16.12 14.28 6.90
C GLY A 155 -17.05 13.11 6.52
N PRO A 156 -16.62 12.26 5.58
CA PRO A 156 -17.42 11.15 5.09
C PRO A 156 -17.69 10.11 6.18
N VAL A 157 -18.78 9.37 6.03
CA VAL A 157 -19.16 8.23 6.87
C VAL A 157 -19.18 6.96 6.02
N PRO A 158 -19.25 5.75 6.60
CA PRO A 158 -19.33 4.54 5.81
C PRO A 158 -20.57 4.57 4.92
N LYS A 159 -20.41 4.21 3.64
CA LYS A 159 -21.45 4.31 2.60
C LYS A 159 -22.80 3.71 3.02
N LYS A 160 -22.77 2.60 3.76
CA LYS A 160 -23.96 1.91 4.31
C LYS A 160 -24.85 2.83 5.17
N TYR A 161 -24.27 3.82 5.86
CA TYR A 161 -24.99 4.69 6.80
C TYR A 161 -25.23 6.11 6.27
N SER A 162 -24.56 6.49 5.17
CA SER A 162 -24.54 7.87 4.69
C SER A 162 -25.93 8.45 4.40
N ASP A 163 -26.76 7.69 3.68
CA ASP A 163 -28.11 8.15 3.32
C ASP A 163 -29.05 8.18 4.54
N ALA A 164 -29.01 7.14 5.36
CA ALA A 164 -29.87 7.02 6.54
C ALA A 164 -29.61 8.14 7.56
N VAL A 165 -28.34 8.43 7.87
CA VAL A 165 -27.99 9.47 8.84
C VAL A 165 -28.35 10.87 8.31
N TRP A 166 -28.16 11.11 7.01
CA TRP A 166 -28.56 12.37 6.37
C TRP A 166 -30.06 12.60 6.42
N LYS A 167 -30.86 11.61 6.01
CA LYS A 167 -32.32 11.67 6.05
C LYS A 167 -32.84 11.91 7.46
N ARG A 168 -32.27 11.23 8.46
CA ARG A 168 -32.61 11.42 9.88
C ARG A 168 -32.38 12.86 10.32
N PHE A 169 -31.21 13.43 10.00
CA PHE A 169 -30.87 14.80 10.38
C PHE A 169 -31.76 15.85 9.71
N ILE A 170 -32.00 15.71 8.40
CA ILE A 170 -32.81 16.67 7.64
C ILE A 170 -34.28 16.57 8.03
N ALA A 171 -34.84 15.37 8.22
CA ALA A 171 -36.22 15.22 8.66
C ALA A 171 -36.50 15.96 9.98
N ALA A 172 -35.56 15.93 10.94
CA ALA A 172 -35.70 16.68 12.19
C ALA A 172 -35.63 18.20 11.99
N CYS A 173 -34.76 18.68 11.10
CA CYS A 173 -34.67 20.10 10.78
C CYS A 173 -35.92 20.60 10.05
N ASP A 174 -36.33 19.89 9.00
CA ASP A 174 -37.47 20.25 8.15
C ASP A 174 -38.76 20.29 8.98
N TYR A 175 -38.97 19.31 9.86
CA TYR A 175 -40.12 19.29 10.76
C TYR A 175 -40.24 20.60 11.57
N PHE A 176 -39.15 21.09 12.18
CA PHE A 176 -39.18 22.34 12.94
C PHE A 176 -39.52 23.54 12.05
N PHE A 177 -38.92 23.64 10.86
CA PHE A 177 -39.13 24.77 9.96
C PHE A 177 -40.52 24.75 9.31
N GLU A 178 -41.12 23.58 9.12
CA GLU A 178 -42.51 23.43 8.68
C GLU A 178 -43.50 23.94 9.72
N GLN A 179 -43.26 23.67 11.02
CA GLN A 179 -44.15 24.14 12.11
C GLN A 179 -44.04 25.65 12.39
N LYS A 180 -42.93 26.29 11.98
CA LYS A 180 -42.68 27.72 12.18
C LYS A 180 -43.38 28.60 11.14
N ASN A 181 -43.71 28.05 9.97
CA ASN A 181 -44.38 28.75 8.87
C ASN A 181 -45.88 28.89 9.12
#